data_AF-A0A0N6ZPI9-F1
#
_entry.id   AF-A0A0N6ZPI9-F1
#
_cell.length_a   1.000
_cell.length_b   1.000
_cell.length_c   1.000
_cell.angle_alpha   90.00
_cell.angle_beta   90.00
_cell.angle_gamma   90.00
#
_symmetry.space_group_name_H-M   'P 1'
#
loop_
_entity.id
_entity.type
_entity.pdbx_description
1 polymer ?
#
loop_
_entity_poly.entity_id
_entity_poly.type
_entity_poly.pdbx_seq_one_letter_code
_entity_poly.pdbx_strand_id
1 'polypeptide(L)'
;MQQDHQETPAETDTAQLRAGDRITLDELAVHLSAVDVRLRQLARAAEDPDTPVELEPTIDSLRQLAGQVQELGDRMGHLARIVEGDVPLAPQLGVQRDPWGAAALDTDREDFGGPAVIPTQWQLIRLAQDAGDDATTYPAAMADVPRSVLLSWESKAAGARRRRERDAEVRAETLRIPCERCQAASGEQCRTSSGWTAEQAHTGRRREAEARVDARLGYVGDNPVAVAEA
;
A
#
# COMPACT_ATOMS: atom_id res chain seq x y z
N MET A 1 -0.21 -24.69 -1.29
CA MET A 1 0.52 -24.06 -0.17
C MET A 1 0.96 -22.69 -0.66
N GLN A 2 0.15 -21.65 -0.44
CA GLN A 2 0.60 -20.28 -0.71
C GLN A 2 1.70 -19.99 0.31
N GLN A 3 2.91 -19.71 -0.15
CA GLN A 3 3.94 -19.15 0.72
C GLN A 3 3.41 -17.77 1.11
N ASP A 4 3.09 -17.58 2.39
CA ASP A 4 2.97 -16.25 2.97
C ASP A 4 4.34 -15.60 2.79
N HIS A 5 4.49 -14.76 1.77
CA HIS A 5 5.64 -13.87 1.63
C HIS A 5 5.59 -12.88 2.79
N GLN A 6 6.23 -13.25 3.90
CA GLN A 6 6.52 -12.32 4.97
C GLN A 6 7.62 -11.40 4.47
N GLU A 7 7.32 -10.10 4.43
CA GLU A 7 8.29 -9.05 4.14
C GLU A 7 9.44 -9.15 5.15
N THR A 8 10.67 -9.17 4.66
CA THR A 8 11.87 -9.22 5.50
C THR A 8 12.14 -7.85 6.13
N PRO A 9 12.90 -7.77 7.24
CA PRO A 9 13.32 -6.48 7.81
C PRO A 9 14.08 -5.59 6.81
N ALA A 10 14.77 -6.19 5.84
CA ALA A 10 15.47 -5.45 4.79
C ALA A 10 14.52 -4.83 3.75
N GLU A 11 13.37 -5.47 3.49
CA GLU A 11 12.36 -4.95 2.55
C GLU A 11 11.54 -3.79 3.15
N THR A 12 11.42 -3.75 4.49
CA THR A 12 10.70 -2.69 5.19
C THR A 12 11.57 -1.46 5.50
N ASP A 13 12.90 -1.61 5.47
CA ASP A 13 13.84 -0.49 5.55
C ASP A 13 13.93 0.25 4.21
N THR A 14 13.14 1.32 4.11
CA THR A 14 13.04 2.17 2.93
C THR A 14 13.72 3.52 3.11
N ALA A 15 14.49 3.72 4.19
CA ALA A 15 15.10 5.02 4.50
C ALA A 15 16.00 5.52 3.36
N GLN A 16 16.74 4.62 2.73
CA GLN A 16 17.61 4.91 1.58
C GLN A 16 16.87 5.33 0.30
N LEU A 17 15.55 5.14 0.22
CA LEU A 17 14.76 5.45 -0.97
C LEU A 17 14.18 6.88 -0.97
N ARG A 18 14.30 7.63 0.13
CA ARG A 18 13.67 8.94 0.30
C ARG A 18 14.60 9.93 1.00
N ALA A 19 14.56 11.19 0.61
CA ALA A 19 15.29 12.27 1.28
C ALA A 19 14.54 12.83 2.50
N GLY A 20 13.20 12.76 2.48
CA GLY A 20 12.33 13.23 3.57
C GLY A 20 11.57 12.12 4.29
N ASP A 21 10.54 12.50 5.04
CA ASP A 21 9.72 11.56 5.82
C ASP A 21 8.90 10.60 4.95
N ARG A 22 8.59 10.98 3.72
CA ARG A 22 7.83 10.18 2.75
C ARG A 22 8.52 10.24 1.40
N ILE A 23 8.46 9.13 0.66
CA ILE A 23 8.97 9.08 -0.71
C ILE A 23 8.11 9.94 -1.64
N THR A 24 8.74 10.70 -2.52
CA THR A 24 8.06 11.49 -3.56
C THR A 24 7.83 10.67 -4.83
N LEU A 25 6.95 11.14 -5.71
CA LEU A 25 6.73 10.50 -7.02
C LEU A 25 7.97 10.64 -7.93
N ASP A 26 8.70 11.75 -7.81
CA ASP A 26 9.95 11.96 -8.52
C ASP A 26 11.05 11.00 -8.03
N GLU A 27 11.20 10.83 -6.71
CA GLU A 27 12.12 9.85 -6.13
C GLU A 27 11.78 8.43 -6.60
N LEU A 28 10.49 8.06 -6.61
CA LEU A 28 10.04 6.78 -7.17
C LEU A 28 10.44 6.62 -8.65
N ALA A 29 10.24 7.65 -9.48
CA ALA A 29 10.61 7.62 -10.88
C ALA A 29 12.12 7.44 -11.07
N VAL A 30 12.94 8.13 -10.26
CA VAL A 30 14.41 8.02 -10.26
C VAL A 30 14.84 6.60 -9.89
N HIS A 31 14.29 6.01 -8.83
CA HIS A 31 14.64 4.64 -8.43
C HIS A 31 14.23 3.61 -9.47
N LEU A 32 13.07 3.77 -10.10
CA LEU A 32 12.63 2.88 -11.19
C LEU A 32 13.56 3.00 -12.41
N SER A 33 14.01 4.20 -12.76
CA SER A 33 15.00 4.39 -13.82
C SER A 33 16.33 3.67 -13.51
N ALA A 34 16.79 3.74 -12.26
CA ALA A 34 17.99 3.01 -11.83
C ALA A 34 17.81 1.48 -11.94
N VAL A 35 16.63 0.95 -11.61
CA VAL A 35 16.29 -0.47 -11.74
C VAL A 35 16.24 -0.91 -13.21
N ASP A 36 15.63 -0.13 -14.11
CA ASP A 36 15.62 -0.40 -15.56
C ASP A 36 17.05 -0.55 -16.10
N VAL A 37 17.92 0.42 -15.81
CA VAL A 37 19.33 0.38 -16.22
C VAL A 37 20.02 -0.87 -15.67
N ARG A 38 19.78 -1.21 -14.40
CA ARG A 38 20.40 -2.38 -13.76
C ARG A 38 19.95 -3.69 -14.40
N LEU A 39 18.66 -3.84 -14.73
CA LEU A 39 18.13 -5.02 -15.41
C LEU A 39 18.75 -5.19 -16.81
N ARG A 40 18.91 -4.09 -17.57
CA ARG A 40 19.59 -4.11 -18.87
C ARG A 40 21.07 -4.48 -18.76
N GLN A 41 21.76 -3.96 -17.73
CA GLN A 41 23.14 -4.33 -17.44
C GLN A 41 23.28 -5.81 -17.12
N LEU A 42 22.36 -6.38 -16.33
CA LEU A 42 22.33 -7.81 -16.02
C LEU A 42 22.08 -8.65 -17.27
N ALA A 43 21.11 -8.26 -18.11
CA ALA A 43 20.85 -8.93 -19.38
C ALA A 43 22.08 -8.91 -20.28
N ARG A 44 22.79 -7.78 -20.34
CA ARG A 44 24.03 -7.64 -21.11
C ARG A 44 25.18 -8.49 -20.55
N ALA A 45 25.34 -8.54 -19.23
CA ALA A 45 26.37 -9.36 -18.61
C ALA A 45 26.09 -10.87 -18.78
N ALA A 46 24.82 -11.27 -18.79
CA ALA A 46 24.41 -12.66 -18.99
C ALA A 46 24.65 -13.19 -20.42
N GLU A 47 24.98 -12.31 -21.38
CA GLU A 47 25.41 -12.72 -22.73
C GLU A 47 26.78 -13.42 -22.73
N ASP A 48 27.60 -13.22 -21.70
CA ASP A 48 28.94 -13.81 -21.55
C ASP A 48 29.15 -14.37 -20.12
N PRO A 49 28.45 -15.47 -19.77
CA PRO A 49 28.56 -16.04 -18.44
C PRO A 49 29.88 -16.80 -18.27
N ASP A 50 30.49 -16.69 -17.07
CA ASP A 50 31.72 -17.43 -16.71
C ASP A 50 31.55 -18.96 -16.83
N THR A 51 30.32 -19.45 -16.65
CA THR A 51 29.95 -20.84 -16.90
C THR A 51 29.13 -20.92 -18.21
N PRO A 52 29.50 -21.76 -19.19
CA PRO A 52 28.84 -21.83 -20.49
C PRO A 52 27.45 -22.50 -20.38
N VAL A 53 26.44 -21.69 -20.09
CA VAL A 53 25.02 -22.07 -20.01
C VAL A 53 24.23 -21.19 -20.96
N GLU A 54 23.28 -21.79 -21.69
CA GLU A 54 22.36 -21.03 -22.54
C GLU A 54 21.35 -20.28 -21.67
N LEU A 55 21.36 -18.95 -21.78
CA LEU A 55 20.58 -18.03 -20.94
C LEU A 55 19.64 -17.14 -21.77
N GLU A 56 19.48 -17.35 -23.08
CA GLU A 56 18.61 -16.55 -23.96
C GLU A 56 17.22 -16.25 -23.34
N PRO A 57 16.45 -17.23 -22.83
CA PRO A 57 15.15 -16.94 -22.22
C PRO A 57 15.24 -16.02 -20.99
N THR A 58 16.31 -16.13 -20.20
CA THR A 58 16.55 -15.29 -19.02
C THR A 58 16.93 -13.87 -19.44
N ILE A 59 17.80 -13.73 -20.45
CA ILE A 59 18.20 -12.44 -21.02
C ILE A 59 16.98 -11.68 -21.54
N ASP A 60 16.11 -12.36 -22.29
CA ASP A 60 14.88 -11.75 -22.82
C ASP A 60 13.90 -11.37 -21.71
N SER A 61 13.76 -12.21 -20.68
CA SER A 61 12.95 -11.89 -19.50
C SER A 61 13.46 -10.64 -18.77
N LEU A 62 14.79 -10.51 -18.59
CA LEU A 62 15.40 -9.32 -17.97
C LEU A 62 15.14 -8.06 -18.79
N ARG A 63 15.24 -8.14 -20.12
CA ARG A 63 14.95 -7.02 -21.03
C ARG A 63 13.47 -6.63 -21.00
N GLN A 64 12.57 -7.62 -20.94
CA GLN A 64 11.13 -7.38 -20.82
C GLN A 64 10.79 -6.70 -19.49
N LEU A 65 11.34 -7.19 -18.37
CA LEU A 65 11.17 -6.59 -17.06
C LEU A 65 11.70 -5.15 -17.03
N ALA A 66 12.84 -4.89 -17.68
CA ALA A 66 13.39 -3.54 -17.82
C ALA A 66 12.39 -2.60 -18.53
N GLY A 67 11.81 -3.04 -19.65
CA GLY A 67 10.76 -2.28 -20.35
C GLY A 67 9.53 -1.99 -19.48
N GLN A 68 9.05 -2.95 -18.70
CA GLN A 68 7.93 -2.75 -17.78
C GLN A 68 8.25 -1.76 -16.66
N VAL A 69 9.47 -1.83 -16.10
CA VAL A 69 9.95 -0.90 -15.08
C VAL A 69 10.09 0.51 -15.65
N GLN A 70 10.58 0.64 -16.88
CA GLN A 70 10.67 1.92 -17.58
C GLN A 70 9.28 2.56 -17.74
N GLU A 71 8.28 1.81 -18.23
CA GLU A 71 6.91 2.31 -18.36
C GLU A 71 6.31 2.77 -17.03
N LEU A 72 6.64 2.07 -15.93
CA LEU A 72 6.23 2.47 -14.59
C LEU A 72 6.95 3.75 -14.14
N GLY A 73 8.24 3.88 -14.42
CA GLY A 73 9.04 5.08 -14.13
C GLY A 73 8.50 6.31 -14.86
N ASP A 74 8.25 6.19 -16.17
CA ASP A 74 7.66 7.25 -16.99
C ASP A 74 6.30 7.71 -16.43
N ARG A 75 5.49 6.76 -15.96
CA ARG A 75 4.20 7.05 -15.31
C ARG A 75 4.38 7.82 -14.01
N MET A 76 5.31 7.42 -13.14
CA MET A 76 5.58 8.12 -11.88
C MET A 76 6.10 9.54 -12.14
N GLY A 77 6.98 9.71 -13.13
CA GLY A 77 7.47 11.04 -13.55
C GLY A 77 6.35 11.93 -14.08
N HIS A 78 5.41 11.37 -14.86
CA HIS A 78 4.24 12.13 -15.29
C HIS A 78 3.33 12.54 -14.12
N LEU A 79 3.10 11.63 -13.16
CA LEU A 79 2.33 11.94 -11.96
C LEU A 79 3.02 12.98 -11.08
N ALA A 80 4.36 12.98 -10.99
CA ALA A 80 5.12 14.00 -10.26
C ALA A 80 4.81 15.41 -10.82
N ARG A 81 4.91 15.56 -12.15
CA ARG A 81 4.57 16.82 -12.83
C ARG A 81 3.10 17.23 -12.61
N ILE A 82 2.17 16.28 -12.58
CA ILE A 82 0.77 16.56 -12.23
C ILE A 82 0.67 17.14 -10.81
N VAL A 83 1.29 16.48 -9.83
CA VAL A 83 1.22 16.86 -8.41
C VAL A 83 1.92 18.20 -8.14
N GLU A 84 2.99 18.50 -8.86
CA GLU A 84 3.71 19.79 -8.83
C GLU A 84 2.90 20.94 -9.47
N GLY A 85 1.88 20.62 -10.26
CA GLY A 85 1.00 21.60 -10.91
C GLY A 85 1.44 22.00 -12.32
N ASP A 86 2.44 21.33 -12.89
CA ASP A 86 2.92 21.56 -14.27
C ASP A 86 1.94 21.06 -15.33
N VAL A 87 1.06 20.14 -14.95
CA VAL A 87 0.04 19.56 -15.83
C VAL A 87 -1.34 20.02 -15.36
N PRO A 88 -2.11 20.72 -16.22
CA PRO A 88 -3.46 21.12 -15.88
C PRO A 88 -4.37 19.90 -15.74
N LEU A 89 -5.38 20.02 -14.89
CA LEU A 89 -6.35 18.98 -14.58
C LEU A 89 -7.77 19.50 -14.81
N ALA A 90 -8.66 18.63 -15.30
CA ALA A 90 -10.08 18.92 -15.26
C ALA A 90 -10.56 19.14 -13.80
N PRO A 91 -11.53 20.03 -13.55
CA PRO A 91 -12.05 20.27 -12.21
C PRO A 91 -12.93 19.13 -11.69
N GLN A 92 -13.34 18.20 -12.56
CA GLN A 92 -14.31 17.14 -12.26
C GLN A 92 -13.94 15.82 -12.93
N LEU A 93 -14.29 14.70 -12.29
CA LEU A 93 -14.01 13.35 -12.75
C LEU A 93 -15.13 12.81 -13.65
N GLY A 94 -14.73 12.36 -14.84
CA GLY A 94 -15.55 11.54 -15.73
C GLY A 94 -16.86 12.20 -16.19
N VAL A 95 -17.76 11.37 -16.73
CA VAL A 95 -19.04 11.84 -17.30
C VAL A 95 -20.02 12.32 -16.22
N GLN A 96 -19.94 11.75 -15.01
CA GLN A 96 -20.78 12.12 -13.88
C GLN A 96 -20.37 13.45 -13.23
N ARG A 97 -19.26 14.06 -13.68
CA ARG A 97 -18.79 15.38 -13.25
C ARG A 97 -18.55 15.45 -11.75
N ASP A 98 -18.00 14.38 -11.19
CA ASP A 98 -17.83 14.30 -9.75
C ASP A 98 -16.70 15.21 -9.27
N PRO A 99 -16.87 15.91 -8.14
CA PRO A 99 -15.80 16.73 -7.61
C PRO A 99 -14.66 15.86 -7.06
N TRP A 100 -13.48 16.46 -6.96
CA TRP A 100 -12.30 15.90 -6.32
C TRP A 100 -11.57 16.98 -5.51
N GLY A 101 -10.60 16.58 -4.67
CA GLY A 101 -9.88 17.52 -3.82
C GLY A 101 -10.81 18.18 -2.80
N ALA A 102 -10.61 19.47 -2.54
CA ALA A 102 -11.40 20.23 -1.58
C ALA A 102 -12.90 20.28 -1.93
N ALA A 103 -13.24 20.30 -3.22
CA ALA A 103 -14.62 20.32 -3.68
C ALA A 103 -15.40 19.03 -3.31
N ALA A 104 -14.70 17.98 -2.92
CA ALA A 104 -15.29 16.69 -2.56
C ALA A 104 -15.44 16.47 -1.03
N LEU A 105 -15.07 17.45 -0.19
CA LEU A 105 -15.09 17.30 1.27
C LEU A 105 -16.47 17.00 1.85
N ASP A 106 -17.52 17.59 1.26
CA ASP A 106 -18.92 17.40 1.70
C ASP A 106 -19.65 16.31 0.88
N THR A 107 -18.91 15.47 0.15
CA THR A 107 -19.50 14.41 -0.67
C THR A 107 -19.20 13.03 -0.09
N ASP A 108 -20.27 12.29 0.21
CA ASP A 108 -20.20 10.86 0.51
C ASP A 108 -20.01 10.10 -0.81
N ARG A 109 -18.78 9.71 -1.15
CA ARG A 109 -18.55 8.69 -2.19
C ARG A 109 -17.85 7.48 -1.60
N GLU A 110 -18.57 6.38 -1.59
CA GLU A 110 -18.03 5.05 -1.22
C GLU A 110 -17.51 4.27 -2.45
N ASP A 111 -17.95 4.64 -3.66
CA ASP A 111 -17.79 3.82 -4.87
C ASP A 111 -16.35 3.74 -5.43
N PHE A 112 -15.50 4.73 -5.14
CA PHE A 112 -14.15 4.82 -5.72
C PHE A 112 -13.03 4.64 -4.69
N GLY A 113 -13.18 3.68 -3.78
CA GLY A 113 -12.03 3.03 -3.15
C GLY A 113 -11.06 3.93 -2.39
N GLY A 114 -11.51 5.06 -1.85
CA GLY A 114 -10.76 6.03 -1.06
C GLY A 114 -11.65 7.24 -0.77
N PRO A 115 -11.21 8.19 0.07
CA PRO A 115 -11.94 9.45 0.21
C PRO A 115 -12.00 10.14 -1.16
N ALA A 116 -13.16 10.65 -1.58
CA ALA A 116 -13.33 11.35 -2.86
C ALA A 116 -12.33 12.51 -3.06
N VAL A 117 -11.81 13.01 -1.95
CA VAL A 117 -10.78 14.04 -1.84
C VAL A 117 -9.44 13.62 -2.47
N ILE A 118 -9.04 12.34 -2.42
CA ILE A 118 -7.71 11.87 -2.86
C ILE A 118 -7.87 10.95 -4.07
N PRO A 119 -7.62 11.46 -5.30
CA PRO A 119 -7.74 10.65 -6.51
C PRO A 119 -6.68 9.54 -6.57
N THR A 120 -7.04 8.44 -7.21
CA THR A 120 -6.09 7.39 -7.64
C THR A 120 -5.19 7.90 -8.77
N GLN A 121 -4.08 7.19 -9.01
CA GLN A 121 -3.16 7.51 -10.11
C GLN A 121 -3.88 7.61 -11.47
N TRP A 122 -4.83 6.72 -11.73
CA TRP A 122 -5.53 6.65 -13.01
C TRP A 122 -6.57 7.77 -13.15
N GLN A 123 -7.17 8.18 -12.04
CA GLN A 123 -8.03 9.35 -12.02
C GLN A 123 -7.23 10.63 -12.30
N LEU A 124 -6.03 10.81 -11.73
CA LEU A 124 -5.17 11.95 -12.05
C LEU A 124 -4.77 11.99 -13.52
N ILE A 125 -4.34 10.84 -14.08
CA ILE A 125 -4.00 10.75 -15.51
C ILE A 125 -5.21 11.09 -16.37
N ARG A 126 -6.40 10.61 -15.99
CA ARG A 126 -7.63 10.91 -16.72
C ARG A 126 -8.00 12.40 -16.65
N LEU A 127 -7.91 13.01 -15.48
CA LEU A 127 -8.14 14.44 -15.28
C LEU A 127 -7.19 15.29 -16.13
N ALA A 128 -5.92 14.87 -16.26
CA ALA A 128 -4.96 15.53 -17.13
C ALA A 128 -5.31 15.42 -18.61
N GLN A 129 -5.84 14.27 -19.05
CA GLN A 129 -6.29 14.06 -20.43
C GLN A 129 -7.55 14.85 -20.77
N ASP A 130 -8.44 15.03 -19.80
CA ASP A 130 -9.73 15.71 -19.97
C ASP A 130 -9.65 17.23 -19.67
N ALA A 131 -8.46 17.77 -19.39
CA ALA A 131 -8.27 19.19 -19.08
C ALA A 131 -8.69 20.08 -20.27
N GLY A 132 -9.66 20.96 -20.04
CA GLY A 132 -10.15 21.96 -21.00
C GLY A 132 -9.83 23.39 -20.54
N ASP A 133 -10.56 24.36 -21.07
CA ASP A 133 -10.32 25.79 -20.78
C ASP A 133 -10.53 26.16 -19.30
N ASP A 134 -11.40 25.45 -18.59
CA ASP A 134 -11.70 25.62 -17.15
C ASP A 134 -10.79 24.76 -16.25
N ALA A 135 -9.53 24.55 -16.65
CA ALA A 135 -8.60 23.68 -15.92
C ALA A 135 -8.20 24.24 -14.54
N THR A 136 -7.84 23.33 -13.64
CA THR A 136 -7.22 23.59 -12.33
C THR A 136 -5.85 22.91 -12.25
N THR A 137 -5.15 23.05 -11.13
CA THR A 137 -3.91 22.31 -10.82
C THR A 137 -4.08 21.47 -9.57
N TYR A 138 -3.24 20.45 -9.40
CA TYR A 138 -3.27 19.62 -8.19
C TYR A 138 -3.09 20.44 -6.90
N PRO A 139 -2.09 21.35 -6.78
CA PRO A 139 -1.97 22.17 -5.58
C PRO A 139 -3.18 23.06 -5.32
N ALA A 140 -3.79 23.63 -6.37
CA ALA A 140 -4.96 24.49 -6.23
C ALA A 140 -6.20 23.71 -5.74
N ALA A 141 -6.48 22.54 -6.32
CA ALA A 141 -7.61 21.71 -5.93
C ALA A 141 -7.47 21.12 -4.51
N MET A 142 -6.23 20.95 -4.02
CA MET A 142 -5.94 20.38 -2.71
C MET A 142 -5.75 21.44 -1.61
N ALA A 143 -5.70 22.73 -1.95
CA ALA A 143 -5.32 23.81 -1.03
C ALA A 143 -6.21 23.88 0.24
N ASP A 144 -7.52 23.68 0.08
CA ASP A 144 -8.49 23.76 1.17
C ASP A 144 -8.77 22.40 1.84
N VAL A 145 -8.06 21.34 1.45
CA VAL A 145 -8.18 20.04 2.12
C VAL A 145 -7.54 20.13 3.51
N PRO A 146 -8.27 19.82 4.60
CA PRO A 146 -7.70 19.89 5.94
C PRO A 146 -6.45 19.04 6.08
N ARG A 147 -5.38 19.62 6.63
CA ARG A 147 -4.11 18.91 6.84
C ARG A 147 -4.26 17.63 7.66
N SER A 148 -5.23 17.58 8.58
CA SER A 148 -5.57 16.38 9.34
C SER A 148 -5.99 15.21 8.45
N VAL A 149 -6.75 15.46 7.38
CA VAL A 149 -7.16 14.44 6.38
C VAL A 149 -5.94 13.96 5.58
N LEU A 150 -5.03 14.85 5.21
CA LEU A 150 -3.83 14.50 4.45
C LEU A 150 -2.81 13.70 5.28
N LEU A 151 -2.68 14.04 6.57
CA LEU A 151 -1.79 13.35 7.49
C LEU A 151 -2.33 11.97 7.90
N SER A 152 -3.65 11.84 8.07
CA SER A 152 -4.31 10.58 8.41
C SER A 152 -4.47 9.65 7.21
N TRP A 153 -4.38 10.17 5.98
CA TRP A 153 -4.46 9.34 4.80
C TRP A 153 -3.32 8.34 4.72
N GLU A 154 -3.69 7.13 4.33
CA GLU A 154 -2.78 6.06 4.04
C GLU A 154 -3.25 5.28 2.81
N SER A 155 -2.29 4.75 2.04
CA SER A 155 -2.59 3.79 0.99
C SER A 155 -3.28 2.53 1.53
N LYS A 156 -4.19 1.98 0.72
CA LYS A 156 -4.85 0.69 1.00
C LYS A 156 -3.85 -0.45 1.22
N ALA A 157 -2.70 -0.41 0.55
CA ALA A 157 -1.67 -1.43 0.67
C ALA A 157 -1.05 -1.44 2.07
N ALA A 158 -0.73 -0.26 2.61
CA ALA A 158 -0.17 -0.14 3.95
C ALA A 158 -1.23 -0.44 5.03
N GLY A 159 -2.49 -0.06 4.83
CA GLY A 159 -3.59 -0.48 5.69
C GLY A 159 -3.83 -2.01 5.66
N ALA A 160 -3.67 -2.65 4.51
CA ALA A 160 -3.72 -4.10 4.39
C ALA A 160 -2.54 -4.79 5.09
N ARG A 161 -1.32 -4.24 4.97
CA ARG A 161 -0.14 -4.74 5.70
C ARG A 161 -0.36 -4.66 7.21
N ARG A 162 -0.79 -3.51 7.73
CA ARG A 162 -1.12 -3.36 9.16
C ARG A 162 -2.18 -4.36 9.64
N ARG A 163 -3.22 -4.61 8.83
CA ARG A 163 -4.21 -5.64 9.16
C ARG A 163 -3.58 -7.02 9.27
N ARG A 164 -2.69 -7.40 8.34
CA ARG A 164 -1.95 -8.67 8.42
C ARG A 164 -1.06 -8.76 9.66
N GLU A 165 -0.35 -7.68 10.00
CA GLU A 165 0.49 -7.59 11.21
C GLU A 165 -0.35 -7.75 12.48
N ARG A 166 -1.47 -7.02 12.58
CA ARG A 166 -2.44 -7.15 13.67
C ARG A 166 -2.98 -8.58 13.76
N ASP A 167 -3.41 -9.16 12.65
CA ASP A 167 -3.97 -10.51 12.65
C ASP A 167 -2.93 -11.56 13.07
N ALA A 168 -1.65 -11.35 12.72
CA ALA A 168 -0.55 -12.20 13.19
C ALA A 168 -0.36 -12.07 14.71
N GLU A 169 -0.38 -10.85 15.25
CA GLU A 169 -0.32 -10.60 16.69
C GLU A 169 -1.52 -11.20 17.43
N VAL A 170 -2.73 -11.07 16.89
CA VAL A 170 -3.96 -11.68 17.46
C VAL A 170 -3.85 -13.21 17.46
N ARG A 171 -3.32 -13.82 16.39
CA ARG A 171 -3.09 -15.27 16.35
C ARG A 171 -2.08 -15.71 17.41
N ALA A 172 -0.99 -14.98 17.58
CA ALA A 172 0.02 -15.26 18.60
C ALA A 172 -0.55 -15.08 20.03
N GLU A 173 -1.28 -13.99 20.28
CA GLU A 173 -1.88 -13.69 21.58
C GLU A 173 -3.00 -14.69 21.93
N THR A 174 -3.77 -15.15 20.93
CA THR A 174 -4.79 -16.19 21.10
C THR A 174 -4.17 -17.44 21.71
N LEU A 175 -2.99 -17.86 21.25
CA LEU A 175 -2.30 -19.03 21.81
C LEU A 175 -1.83 -18.78 23.25
N ARG A 176 -1.49 -17.56 23.64
CA ARG A 176 -1.04 -17.24 25.02
C ARG A 176 -2.16 -17.32 26.05
N ILE A 177 -3.40 -17.02 25.66
CA ILE A 177 -4.57 -17.02 26.55
C ILE A 177 -5.10 -18.45 26.71
N PRO A 178 -5.33 -18.99 27.92
CA PRO A 178 -5.98 -20.30 28.09
C PRO A 178 -7.46 -20.24 27.68
N CYS A 179 -8.00 -21.34 27.15
CA CYS A 179 -9.39 -21.40 26.72
C CYS A 179 -10.33 -21.90 27.81
N GLU A 180 -11.20 -21.05 28.35
CA GLU A 180 -12.18 -21.48 29.37
C GLU A 180 -13.18 -22.52 28.87
N ARG A 181 -13.52 -22.51 27.56
CA ARG A 181 -14.54 -23.39 26.98
C ARG A 181 -14.08 -24.83 26.74
N CYS A 182 -12.82 -25.03 26.34
CA CYS A 182 -12.26 -26.37 26.06
C CYS A 182 -11.04 -26.71 26.90
N GLN A 183 -10.70 -25.85 27.86
CA GLN A 183 -9.58 -26.00 28.79
C GLN A 183 -8.20 -26.12 28.11
N ALA A 184 -8.09 -25.74 26.84
CA ALA A 184 -6.79 -25.66 26.15
C ALA A 184 -5.86 -24.70 26.90
N ALA A 185 -4.66 -25.16 27.24
CA ALA A 185 -3.69 -24.39 27.99
C ALA A 185 -3.04 -23.29 27.13
N SER A 186 -2.21 -22.46 27.76
CA SER A 186 -1.34 -21.52 27.04
C SER A 186 -0.40 -22.29 26.11
N GLY A 187 -0.28 -21.84 24.86
CA GLY A 187 0.43 -22.50 23.78
C GLY A 187 -0.40 -23.53 22.99
N GLU A 188 -1.57 -23.95 23.49
CA GLU A 188 -2.39 -24.98 22.83
C GLU A 188 -3.49 -24.39 21.95
N GLN A 189 -3.73 -25.03 20.80
CA GLN A 189 -4.89 -24.74 19.95
C GLN A 189 -6.18 -25.26 20.60
N CYS A 190 -7.30 -24.56 20.34
CA CYS A 190 -8.60 -25.02 20.82
C CYS A 190 -8.96 -26.37 20.18
N ARG A 191 -9.75 -27.17 20.89
CA ARG A 191 -10.29 -28.43 20.38
C ARG A 191 -11.80 -28.35 20.21
N THR A 192 -12.32 -29.05 19.22
CA THR A 192 -13.76 -29.26 19.02
C THR A 192 -14.32 -30.19 20.10
N SER A 193 -15.64 -30.32 20.19
CA SER A 193 -16.30 -31.28 21.10
C SER A 193 -15.90 -32.74 20.84
N SER A 194 -15.45 -33.06 19.64
CA SER A 194 -14.93 -34.39 19.24
C SER A 194 -13.42 -34.56 19.48
N GLY A 195 -12.74 -33.57 20.08
CA GLY A 195 -11.34 -33.65 20.47
C GLY A 195 -10.34 -33.27 19.37
N TRP A 196 -10.80 -32.92 18.16
CA TRP A 196 -9.95 -32.49 17.05
C TRP A 196 -9.49 -31.05 17.24
N THR A 197 -8.29 -30.74 16.75
CA THR A 197 -7.81 -29.36 16.69
C THR A 197 -8.73 -28.51 15.82
N ALA A 198 -9.23 -27.42 16.38
CA ALA A 198 -10.09 -26.49 15.67
C ALA A 198 -9.24 -25.51 14.84
N GLU A 199 -9.65 -25.25 13.60
CA GLU A 199 -9.03 -24.23 12.75
C GLU A 199 -9.15 -22.82 13.34
N GLN A 200 -10.19 -22.58 14.15
CA GLN A 200 -10.43 -21.32 14.83
C GLN A 200 -10.53 -21.52 16.34
N ALA A 201 -9.98 -20.56 17.09
CA ALA A 201 -10.19 -20.49 18.52
C ALA A 201 -11.66 -20.17 18.85
N HIS A 202 -12.10 -20.60 20.04
CA HIS A 202 -13.41 -20.22 20.56
C HIS A 202 -13.55 -18.69 20.63
N THR A 203 -14.72 -18.18 20.25
CA THR A 203 -14.98 -16.73 20.11
C THR A 203 -14.60 -15.91 21.34
N GLY A 204 -14.81 -16.43 22.56
CA GLY A 204 -14.42 -15.74 23.79
C GLY A 204 -12.91 -15.52 23.88
N ARG A 205 -12.12 -16.58 23.65
CA ARG A 205 -10.64 -16.54 23.63
C ARG A 205 -10.13 -15.59 22.54
N ARG A 206 -10.76 -15.62 21.35
CA ARG A 206 -10.37 -14.75 20.23
C ARG A 206 -10.66 -13.27 20.54
N ARG A 207 -11.84 -12.94 21.06
CA ARG A 207 -12.21 -11.56 21.44
C ARG A 207 -11.32 -11.01 22.54
N GLU A 208 -10.92 -11.84 23.50
CA GLU A 208 -9.97 -11.42 24.54
C GLU A 208 -8.59 -11.13 23.94
N ALA A 209 -8.11 -11.97 23.02
CA ALA A 209 -6.86 -11.73 22.29
C ALA A 209 -6.91 -10.45 21.45
N GLU A 210 -8.00 -10.24 20.71
CA GLU A 210 -8.27 -9.01 19.95
C GLU A 210 -8.19 -7.79 20.88
N ALA A 211 -8.92 -7.79 22.00
CA ALA A 211 -8.92 -6.66 22.94
C ALA A 211 -7.54 -6.37 23.54
N ARG A 212 -6.75 -7.40 23.87
CA ARG A 212 -5.38 -7.22 24.40
C ARG A 212 -4.42 -6.66 23.36
N VAL A 213 -4.49 -7.16 22.13
CA VAL A 213 -3.65 -6.67 21.02
C VAL A 213 -4.05 -5.25 20.66
N ASP A 214 -5.35 -4.95 20.57
CA ASP A 214 -5.84 -3.62 20.24
C ASP A 214 -5.46 -2.59 21.30
N ALA A 215 -5.60 -2.93 22.59
CA ALA A 215 -5.14 -2.06 23.68
C ALA A 215 -3.62 -1.84 23.65
N ARG A 216 -2.83 -2.86 23.29
CA ARG A 216 -1.37 -2.77 23.18
C ARG A 216 -0.91 -1.95 21.98
N LEU A 217 -1.59 -2.07 20.85
CA LEU A 217 -1.27 -1.37 19.59
C LEU A 217 -1.97 0.00 19.47
N GLY A 218 -2.86 0.37 20.39
CA GLY A 218 -3.61 1.63 20.34
C GLY A 218 -4.71 1.66 19.27
N TYR A 219 -5.33 0.52 18.98
CA TYR A 219 -6.44 0.41 18.02
C TYR A 219 -7.80 0.66 18.69
N VAL A 220 -8.72 1.31 17.96
CA VAL A 220 -10.16 1.33 18.27
C VAL A 220 -10.90 0.70 17.09
N GLY A 221 -11.27 -0.57 17.23
CA GLY A 221 -11.82 -1.36 16.12
C GLY A 221 -10.76 -1.59 15.02
N ASP A 222 -11.13 -1.36 13.76
CA ASP A 222 -10.24 -1.57 12.60
C ASP A 222 -9.27 -0.39 12.35
N ASN A 223 -9.38 0.70 13.12
CA ASN A 223 -8.58 1.91 12.92
C ASN A 223 -7.61 2.13 14.10
N PRO A 224 -6.30 2.35 13.84
CA PRO A 224 -5.41 2.87 14.86
C PRO A 224 -5.90 4.27 15.26
N VAL A 225 -5.99 4.56 16.56
CA VAL A 225 -6.23 5.93 17.00
C VAL A 225 -5.03 6.74 16.54
N ALA A 226 -5.24 7.70 15.64
CA ALA A 226 -4.27 8.75 15.41
C ALA A 226 -4.21 9.58 16.69
N VAL A 227 -3.46 9.12 17.69
CA VAL A 227 -3.08 9.97 18.81
C VAL A 227 -2.15 11.00 18.21
N ALA A 228 -2.64 12.24 18.06
CA ALA A 228 -1.79 13.35 17.70
C ALA A 228 -0.58 13.35 18.64
N GLU A 229 0.63 13.28 18.10
CA GLU A 229 1.82 13.58 18.88
C GLU A 229 1.66 15.02 19.40
N ALA A 230 1.73 15.17 20.72
CA ALA A 230 1.61 16.43 21.43
C ALA A 230 2.79 17.36 21.16
#